data_AF-A0A834ZNT1-F1
#
_entry.id   AF-A0A834ZNT1-F1
#
_cell.length_a   1.000
_cell.length_b   1.000
_cell.length_c   1.000
_cell.angle_alpha   90.00
_cell.angle_beta   90.00
_cell.angle_gamma   90.00
#
_symmetry.space_group_name_H-M   'P 1'
#
loop_
_entity.id
_entity.type
_entity.pdbx_description
1 polymer ?
#
loop_
_entity_poly.entity_id
_entity_poly.type
_entity_poly.pdbx_seq_one_letter_code
_entity_poly.pdbx_strand_id
1 'polypeptide(L)'
;MQMLKLDEQELLGEANCALSEIVTKPTRSLTLNLVHREESTRSSRPQKLGELTVRAEECFSSKTTTEIVLRCSDLQYKDLFTKNDPFLVLSKTVESGIPIPICKTEVEKNNLNPTWKPVFLTIQQVGSKA
;
A
#
# COMPACT_ATOMS: atom_id res chain seq x y z
N MET A 1 -13.40 21.02 12.85
CA MET A 1 -14.24 19.80 12.78
C MET A 1 -14.51 19.38 14.22
N GLN A 2 -15.73 19.55 14.71
CA GLN A 2 -16.07 19.19 16.09
C GLN A 2 -16.18 17.66 16.16
N MET A 3 -15.32 17.01 16.94
CA MET A 3 -15.40 15.55 17.15
C MET A 3 -16.65 15.24 17.99
N LEU A 4 -17.48 14.34 17.47
CA LEU A 4 -18.61 13.80 18.23
C LEU A 4 -18.08 12.92 19.36
N LYS A 5 -18.68 13.06 20.54
CA LYS A 5 -18.44 12.21 21.71
C LYS A 5 -19.34 10.98 21.62
N LEU A 6 -18.75 9.81 21.37
CA LEU A 6 -19.50 8.57 21.15
C LEU A 6 -20.21 8.06 22.40
N ASP A 7 -19.72 8.40 23.59
CA ASP A 7 -20.32 8.08 24.90
C ASP A 7 -21.63 8.82 25.17
N GLU A 8 -21.87 9.93 24.47
CA GLU A 8 -23.12 10.68 24.53
C GLU A 8 -24.16 10.20 23.49
N GLN A 9 -23.84 9.17 22.70
CA GLN A 9 -24.70 8.64 21.63
C GLN A 9 -25.30 7.27 21.99
N GLU A 10 -26.46 6.95 21.40
CA GLU A 10 -27.09 5.64 21.52
C GLU A 10 -26.42 4.62 20.58
N LEU A 11 -25.98 3.48 21.11
CA LEU A 11 -25.40 2.38 20.32
C LEU A 11 -26.51 1.51 19.71
N LEU A 12 -26.65 1.55 18.39
CA LEU A 12 -27.64 0.77 17.65
C LEU A 12 -27.27 -0.72 17.51
N GLY A 13 -25.97 -1.05 17.51
CA GLY A 13 -25.46 -2.42 17.41
C GLY A 13 -24.05 -2.49 16.82
N GLU A 14 -23.47 -3.68 16.80
CA GLU A 14 -22.14 -3.97 16.28
C GLU A 14 -22.15 -5.13 15.28
N ALA A 15 -21.15 -5.19 14.40
CA ALA A 15 -20.90 -6.31 13.50
C ALA A 15 -19.39 -6.45 13.25
N ASN A 16 -18.91 -7.67 13.05
CA ASN A 16 -17.50 -7.98 12.82
C ASN A 16 -17.34 -8.84 11.57
N CYS A 17 -16.32 -8.57 10.76
CA CYS A 17 -15.91 -9.40 9.62
C CYS A 17 -14.43 -9.19 9.32
N ALA A 18 -13.80 -10.14 8.62
CA ALA A 18 -12.47 -9.97 8.08
C ALA A 18 -12.51 -9.18 6.75
N LEU A 19 -11.48 -8.37 6.49
CA LEU A 19 -11.36 -7.62 5.24
C LEU A 19 -11.42 -8.54 4.01
N SER A 20 -10.86 -9.76 4.12
CA SER A 20 -10.88 -10.79 3.09
C SER A 20 -12.31 -11.15 2.66
N GLU A 21 -13.29 -11.14 3.57
CA GLU A 21 -14.69 -11.48 3.28
C GLU A 21 -15.39 -10.43 2.40
N ILE A 22 -14.85 -9.20 2.35
CA ILE A 22 -15.34 -8.12 1.51
C ILE A 22 -14.59 -8.08 0.18
N VAL A 23 -13.24 -8.03 0.24
CA VAL A 23 -12.41 -7.78 -0.96
C VAL A 23 -12.39 -8.94 -1.95
N THR A 24 -12.70 -10.16 -1.50
CA THR A 24 -12.77 -11.35 -2.37
C THR A 24 -14.13 -11.50 -3.07
N LYS A 25 -15.16 -10.78 -2.64
CA LYS A 25 -16.47 -10.84 -3.30
C LYS A 25 -16.42 -10.11 -4.65
N PRO A 26 -17.05 -10.65 -5.71
CA PRO A 26 -17.14 -9.96 -7.01
C PRO A 26 -17.74 -8.54 -6.90
N THR A 27 -18.70 -8.35 -5.99
CA THR A 27 -19.35 -7.05 -5.72
C THR A 27 -18.49 -6.12 -4.84
N ARG A 28 -17.44 -6.66 -4.22
CA ARG A 28 -16.63 -6.01 -3.17
C ARG A 28 -17.47 -5.40 -2.04
N SER A 29 -18.62 -6.01 -1.75
CA SER A 29 -19.60 -5.52 -0.79
C SER A 29 -20.13 -6.65 0.09
N LEU A 30 -20.31 -6.37 1.37
CA LEU A 30 -20.81 -7.31 2.38
C LEU A 30 -21.86 -6.62 3.26
N THR A 31 -23.04 -7.23 3.38
CA THR A 31 -24.10 -6.80 4.29
C THR A 31 -24.09 -7.69 5.52
N LEU A 32 -24.06 -7.08 6.71
CA LEU A 32 -23.98 -7.74 8.01
C LEU A 32 -25.18 -7.35 8.86
N ASN A 33 -25.75 -8.29 9.60
CA ASN A 33 -26.75 -7.97 10.61
C ASN A 33 -26.08 -7.39 11.86
N LEU A 34 -26.65 -6.34 12.42
CA LEU A 34 -26.20 -5.75 13.68
C LEU A 34 -26.64 -6.61 14.88
N VAL A 35 -25.76 -6.76 15.86
CA VAL A 35 -26.01 -7.48 17.13
C VAL A 35 -25.67 -6.60 18.33
N HIS A 36 -26.23 -6.89 19.51
CA HIS A 36 -25.83 -6.25 20.76
C HIS A 36 -24.64 -6.99 21.40
N ARG A 37 -23.78 -6.25 22.10
CA ARG A 37 -22.59 -6.77 22.80
C ARG A 37 -22.92 -7.75 23.93
N GLU A 38 -24.14 -7.72 24.48
CA GLU A 38 -24.57 -8.51 25.64
C GLU A 38 -25.79 -9.39 25.33
N GLU A 39 -25.58 -10.56 24.72
CA GLU A 39 -26.55 -11.65 24.75
C GLU A 39 -26.18 -12.61 25.89
N SER A 40 -26.47 -12.25 27.14
CA SER A 40 -26.34 -13.20 28.26
C SER A 40 -27.56 -13.35 29.17
N THR A 41 -28.67 -12.63 28.96
CA THR A 41 -29.89 -12.88 29.75
C THR A 41 -31.21 -12.54 29.05
N ARG A 42 -31.98 -13.59 28.72
CA ARG A 42 -33.45 -13.69 28.89
C ARG A 42 -34.43 -13.08 27.86
N SER A 43 -34.22 -13.27 26.56
CA SER A 43 -35.36 -13.27 25.61
C SER A 43 -35.10 -14.12 24.36
N SER A 44 -36.00 -15.07 24.08
CA SER A 44 -35.86 -16.10 23.03
C SER A 44 -36.14 -15.61 21.59
N ARG A 45 -35.81 -14.37 21.25
CA ARG A 45 -35.95 -13.86 19.88
C ARG A 45 -34.76 -12.96 19.53
N PRO A 46 -33.97 -13.29 18.48
CA PRO A 46 -32.94 -12.38 17.99
C PRO A 46 -33.63 -11.10 17.50
N GLN A 47 -33.33 -9.98 18.15
CA GLN A 47 -33.85 -8.68 17.75
C GLN A 47 -33.08 -8.24 16.51
N LYS A 48 -33.77 -7.99 15.38
CA LYS A 48 -33.14 -7.43 14.19
C LYS A 48 -32.83 -5.96 14.46
N LEU A 49 -31.56 -5.64 14.71
CA LEU A 49 -31.09 -4.27 15.00
C LEU A 49 -30.79 -3.46 13.72
N GLY A 50 -31.00 -4.06 12.55
CA GLY A 50 -30.70 -3.47 11.25
C GLY A 50 -29.54 -4.17 10.56
N GLU A 51 -29.18 -3.65 9.39
CA GLU A 51 -28.14 -4.19 8.52
C GLU A 51 -27.10 -3.11 8.21
N LEU A 52 -25.82 -3.47 8.29
CA LEU A 52 -24.69 -2.64 7.88
C LEU A 52 -24.12 -3.18 6.58
N THR A 53 -24.12 -2.36 5.53
CA THR A 53 -23.47 -2.70 4.26
C THR A 53 -22.13 -2.00 4.14
N VAL A 54 -21.05 -2.79 4.02
CA VAL A 54 -19.69 -2.31 3.85
C VAL A 54 -19.21 -2.62 2.44
N ARG A 55 -18.74 -1.59 1.72
CA ARG A 55 -18.17 -1.72 0.38
C ARG A 55 -16.70 -1.32 0.39
N ALA A 56 -15.86 -2.19 -0.16
CA ALA A 56 -14.44 -1.94 -0.32
C ALA A 56 -14.12 -1.49 -1.74
N GLU A 57 -13.46 -0.35 -1.86
CA GLU A 57 -12.86 0.11 -3.10
C GLU A 57 -11.35 0.15 -2.98
N GLU A 58 -10.67 -0.17 -4.08
CA GLU A 58 -9.23 -0.02 -4.15
C GLU A 58 -8.95 1.41 -4.62
N CYS A 59 -8.21 2.18 -3.81
CA CYS A 59 -7.85 3.56 -4.16
C CYS A 59 -6.97 3.57 -5.42
N PHE A 60 -7.35 4.36 -6.43
CA PHE A 60 -6.69 4.40 -7.75
C PHE A 60 -5.19 4.71 -7.69
N SER A 61 -4.73 5.45 -6.68
CA SER A 61 -3.30 5.72 -6.49
C SER A 61 -2.46 4.48 -6.21
N SER A 62 -3.08 3.33 -5.89
CA SER A 62 -2.37 2.06 -5.72
C SER A 62 -1.87 1.45 -7.04
N LYS A 63 -2.43 1.85 -8.19
CA LYS A 63 -2.17 1.21 -9.51
C LYS A 63 -1.26 2.00 -10.43
N THR A 64 -0.88 3.22 -10.05
CA THR A 64 -0.01 4.04 -10.88
C THR A 64 1.40 3.47 -10.87
N THR A 65 1.85 3.06 -12.05
CA THR A 65 3.21 2.63 -12.33
C THR A 65 3.86 3.66 -13.24
N THR A 66 5.06 4.09 -12.89
CA THR A 66 5.88 4.99 -13.69
C THR A 66 7.01 4.19 -14.34
N GLU A 67 7.13 4.32 -15.64
CA GLU A 67 8.28 3.84 -16.41
C GLU A 67 9.35 4.94 -16.44
N ILE A 68 10.59 4.60 -16.09
CA ILE A 68 11.71 5.53 -16.04
C ILE A 68 12.88 4.93 -16.83
N VAL A 69 13.43 5.70 -17.76
CA VAL A 69 14.69 5.40 -18.42
C VAL A 69 15.78 6.26 -17.79
N LEU A 70 16.82 5.61 -17.29
CA LEU A 70 17.93 6.25 -16.60
C LEU A 70 19.15 6.30 -17.52
N ARG A 71 19.86 7.42 -17.51
CA ARG A 71 21.10 7.61 -18.24
C ARG A 71 22.11 8.36 -17.39
N CYS A 72 23.37 7.98 -17.50
CA CYS A 72 24.50 8.79 -17.05
C CYS A 72 25.38 9.16 -18.25
N SER A 73 26.14 10.24 -18.10
CA SER A 73 27.16 10.66 -19.07
C SER A 73 28.45 10.96 -18.33
N ASP A 74 29.58 10.74 -18.99
CA ASP A 74 30.92 11.12 -18.52
C ASP A 74 31.25 10.56 -17.12
N LEU A 75 30.88 9.31 -16.84
CA LEU A 75 31.26 8.64 -15.60
C LEU A 75 32.79 8.58 -15.47
N GLN A 76 33.29 8.96 -14.30
CA GLN A 76 34.72 8.96 -14.03
C GLN A 76 35.24 7.54 -13.77
N TYR A 77 36.46 7.26 -14.19
CA TYR A 77 37.22 6.12 -13.69
C TYR A 77 37.62 6.40 -12.25
N LYS A 78 37.19 5.54 -11.32
CA LYS A 78 37.69 5.60 -9.94
C LYS A 78 39.15 5.14 -9.83
N ASP A 79 39.58 4.23 -10.70
CA ASP A 79 40.94 3.67 -10.70
C ASP A 79 41.47 3.55 -12.12
N LEU A 80 42.77 3.82 -12.31
CA LEU A 80 43.46 3.83 -13.61
C LEU A 80 43.54 2.46 -14.32
N PHE A 81 43.12 1.38 -13.66
CA PHE A 81 43.15 0.00 -14.20
C PHE A 81 41.82 -0.76 -14.06
N THR A 82 40.77 -0.12 -13.54
CA THR A 82 39.49 -0.80 -13.27
C THR A 82 38.47 -0.48 -14.36
N LYS A 83 37.91 -1.54 -14.95
CA LYS A 83 36.82 -1.46 -15.92
C LYS A 83 35.55 -0.95 -15.22
N ASN A 84 34.96 0.13 -15.76
CA ASN A 84 33.74 0.71 -15.22
C ASN A 84 32.54 -0.08 -15.74
N ASP A 85 31.98 -0.92 -14.88
CA ASP A 85 30.76 -1.68 -15.16
C ASP A 85 29.59 -1.08 -14.34
N PRO A 86 29.05 0.11 -14.71
CA PRO A 86 28.10 0.83 -13.87
C PRO A 86 26.70 0.19 -13.81
N PHE A 87 26.05 0.38 -12.67
CA PHE A 87 24.64 0.07 -12.41
C PHE A 87 24.07 1.07 -11.40
N LEU A 88 22.74 1.15 -11.31
CA LEU A 88 22.04 1.97 -10.34
C LEU A 88 21.24 1.10 -9.36
N VAL A 89 21.14 1.59 -8.12
CA VAL A 89 20.21 1.09 -7.11
C VAL A 89 19.34 2.24 -6.65
N LEU A 90 18.04 2.13 -6.89
CA LEU A 90 17.06 3.10 -6.42
C LEU A 90 16.61 2.64 -5.04
N SER A 91 16.65 3.55 -4.07
CA SER A 91 16.29 3.25 -2.68
C SER A 91 15.22 4.20 -2.17
N LYS A 92 14.30 3.66 -1.37
CA LYS A 92 13.29 4.42 -0.64
C LYS A 92 13.86 4.86 0.70
N THR A 93 13.78 6.16 0.99
CA THR A 93 14.06 6.67 2.34
C THR A 93 12.87 6.35 3.26
N VAL A 94 13.18 5.85 4.46
CA VAL A 94 12.19 5.55 5.50
C VAL A 94 12.54 6.28 6.78
N GLU A 95 11.58 6.41 7.70
CA GLU A 95 11.73 7.16 8.96
C GLU A 95 12.88 6.67 9.84
N SER A 96 13.20 5.37 9.79
CA SER A 96 14.36 4.80 10.48
C SER A 96 15.72 5.33 9.97
N GLY A 97 15.73 6.11 8.88
CA GLY A 97 16.92 6.71 8.29
C GLY A 97 17.75 5.75 7.41
N ILE A 98 17.47 4.44 7.46
CA ILE A 98 18.17 3.44 6.64
C ILE A 98 17.45 3.29 5.29
N PRO A 99 18.04 3.66 4.15
CA PRO A 99 17.38 3.51 2.85
C PRO A 99 17.13 2.05 2.49
N ILE A 100 15.96 1.76 1.94
CA ILE A 100 15.55 0.41 1.50
C ILE A 100 15.68 0.32 -0.02
N PRO A 101 16.52 -0.56 -0.58
CA PRO A 101 16.59 -0.78 -2.03
C PRO A 101 15.25 -1.26 -2.60
N ILE A 102 14.76 -0.60 -3.65
CA ILE A 102 13.47 -0.93 -4.30
C ILE A 102 13.65 -1.36 -5.76
N CYS A 103 14.74 -0.98 -6.41
CA CYS A 103 15.03 -1.35 -7.79
C CYS A 103 16.54 -1.34 -8.04
N LYS A 104 17.02 -2.24 -8.91
CA LYS A 104 18.40 -2.30 -9.37
C LYS A 104 18.41 -2.51 -10.88
N THR A 105 19.21 -1.73 -11.60
CA THR A 105 19.39 -1.88 -13.05
C THR A 105 20.32 -3.04 -13.39
N GLU A 106 20.36 -3.43 -14.66
CA GLU A 106 21.45 -4.22 -15.19
C GLU A 106 22.80 -3.50 -15.07
N VAL A 107 23.86 -4.30 -15.19
CA VAL A 107 25.24 -3.81 -15.23
C VAL A 107 25.61 -3.55 -16.68
N GLU A 108 25.99 -2.32 -16.97
CA GLU A 108 26.48 -1.91 -18.29
C GLU A 108 27.99 -2.08 -18.33
N LYS A 109 28.53 -2.87 -19.26
CA LYS A 109 29.96 -3.24 -19.24
C LYS A 109 30.82 -2.21 -19.96
N ASN A 110 31.89 -1.73 -19.30
CA ASN A 110 32.83 -0.73 -19.85
C ASN A 110 32.17 0.51 -20.47
N ASN A 111 31.07 0.99 -19.88
CA ASN A 111 30.28 2.07 -20.47
C ASN A 111 30.30 3.30 -19.55
N LEU A 112 30.92 4.41 -20.00
CA LEU A 112 30.92 5.66 -19.24
C LEU A 112 29.67 6.53 -19.49
N ASN A 113 28.86 6.13 -20.49
CA ASN A 113 27.64 6.82 -20.88
C ASN A 113 26.45 5.83 -20.90
N PRO A 114 26.21 5.09 -19.80
CA PRO A 114 25.21 4.03 -19.77
C PRO A 114 23.81 4.61 -19.95
N THR A 115 22.99 3.93 -20.74
CA THR A 115 21.55 4.10 -20.77
C THR A 115 20.95 2.75 -20.43
N TRP A 116 20.37 2.62 -19.25
CA TRP A 116 19.79 1.35 -18.79
C TRP A 116 18.40 1.14 -19.37
N LYS A 117 17.97 -0.12 -19.36
CA LYS A 117 16.60 -0.52 -19.69
C LYS A 117 15.60 0.19 -18.76
N PRO A 118 14.36 0.40 -19.25
CA PRO A 118 13.33 1.01 -18.42
C PRO A 118 13.11 0.25 -17.11
N VAL A 119 13.01 1.00 -16.02
CA VAL A 119 12.59 0.49 -14.72
C VAL A 119 11.14 0.90 -14.45
N PHE A 120 10.37 0.02 -13.84
CA PHE A 120 8.96 0.24 -13.51
C PHE A 120 8.81 0.38 -11.99
N LEU A 121 8.36 1.54 -11.53
CA LEU A 121 8.15 1.83 -10.11
C LEU A 121 6.68 2.09 -9.83
N THR A 122 6.13 1.45 -8.80
CA THR A 122 4.77 1.71 -8.33
C THR A 122 4.76 2.74 -7.21
N ILE A 123 3.65 3.48 -7.07
CA ILE A 123 3.47 4.40 -5.92
C ILE A 123 3.61 3.66 -4.59
N GLN A 124 3.28 2.36 -4.50
CA GLN A 124 3.47 1.57 -3.28
C GLN A 124 4.94 1.37 -2.92
N GLN A 125 5.80 1.20 -3.93
CA GLN A 125 7.25 1.05 -3.74
C GLN A 125 7.90 2.37 -3.30
N VAL A 126 7.37 3.51 -3.72
CA VAL A 126 7.99 4.83 -3.50
C VAL A 126 7.35 5.62 -2.36
N GLY A 127 6.03 5.53 -2.19
CA GLY A 127 5.25 6.33 -1.25
C GLY A 127 5.38 5.86 0.20
N SER A 128 5.51 6.82 1.12
CA SER A 128 5.20 6.58 2.54
C SER A 128 3.69 6.61 2.71
N LYS A 129 3.12 5.71 3.51
CA LYS A 129 1.74 5.89 3.99
C LYS A 129 1.77 7.12 4.88
N ALA A 130 1.27 8.25 4.39
CA ALA A 130 0.95 9.41 5.20
C ALA A 130 -0.39 9.19 5.90
#